data_AF-A0A7J5J923-F1
#
_entry.id   AF-A0A7J5J923-F1
#
_cell.length_a   1.000
_cell.length_b   1.000
_cell.length_c   1.000
_cell.angle_alpha   90.00
_cell.angle_beta   90.00
_cell.angle_gamma   90.00
#
_symmetry.space_group_name_H-M   'P 1'
#
loop_
_entity.id
_entity.type
_entity.pdbx_description
1 polymer ?
#
loop_
_entity_poly.entity_id
_entity_poly.type
_entity_poly.pdbx_seq_one_letter_code
_entity_poly.pdbx_strand_id
1 'polypeptide(L)'
;SKRAYNQLELFVNSFPGNCYGMSAEYDRFLTLGDAAACLMYKEKIQHSEDTPLKIYYTDRQGVPVAIDITGKEGKHKLTDNSNFFCLGPSGSGKSFHMNSVVRQLHEHGTDVVIVDTGNSYEGLCEYLGGKYISYTEEKPITMNPFNITKAELNIEKIDFLKNLILLIWKGSETQIPELEFRVVEQLVTEYYDFYFNGVQPYPSSQKETLRKNLSTMEKRRGTELTQIHDKGEKLIKGLEERRMALSVKTLSFDSFYEFACERLDQICIENNITTIDCDNFAYMLQNFYRGGKYDKILNENVDSTLFDETFIVFEVDAIKENKQLFPIVTLIIMDVFLQKMRLKKNRKCLVIEEAWK
;
A
#
# COMPACT_ATOMS: atom_id res chain seq x y z
N SER A 1 -37.31 23.87 -18.27
CA SER A 1 -37.92 25.05 -17.60
C SER A 1 -38.14 26.13 -18.65
N LYS A 2 -39.34 26.73 -18.75
CA LYS A 2 -39.66 27.86 -19.68
C LYS A 2 -38.84 29.15 -19.42
N ARG A 3 -37.89 29.15 -18.48
CA ARG A 3 -37.07 30.31 -18.07
C ARG A 3 -35.62 30.28 -18.59
N ALA A 4 -35.23 29.34 -19.46
CA ALA A 4 -33.84 29.16 -19.89
C ALA A 4 -33.50 29.75 -21.27
N TYR A 5 -34.29 30.70 -21.80
CA TYR A 5 -34.23 31.09 -23.21
C TYR A 5 -33.21 32.18 -23.58
N ASN A 6 -32.39 32.69 -22.63
CA ASN A 6 -31.56 33.86 -22.92
C ASN A 6 -30.12 33.81 -22.38
N GLN A 7 -29.54 32.62 -22.30
CA GLN A 7 -28.17 32.44 -21.81
C GLN A 7 -27.14 33.18 -22.67
N LEU A 8 -27.35 33.29 -23.99
CA LEU A 8 -26.46 34.01 -24.88
C LEU A 8 -26.54 35.53 -24.65
N GLU A 9 -27.74 36.10 -24.52
CA GLU A 9 -27.91 37.52 -24.19
C GLU A 9 -27.25 37.85 -22.85
N LEU A 10 -27.48 37.04 -21.82
CA LEU A 10 -26.86 37.22 -20.50
C LEU A 10 -25.34 37.08 -20.55
N PHE A 11 -24.80 36.14 -21.32
CA PHE A 11 -23.37 35.97 -21.50
C PHE A 11 -22.73 37.17 -22.22
N VAL A 12 -23.29 37.61 -23.35
CA VAL A 12 -22.76 38.74 -24.13
C VAL A 12 -22.85 40.06 -23.37
N ASN A 13 -23.93 40.29 -22.62
CA ASN A 13 -24.12 41.50 -21.83
C ASN A 13 -23.36 41.47 -20.49
N SER A 14 -22.79 40.32 -20.09
CA SER A 14 -21.92 40.23 -18.91
C SER A 14 -20.54 40.88 -19.12
N PHE A 15 -20.14 41.10 -20.38
CA PHE A 15 -18.89 41.80 -20.68
C PHE A 15 -18.97 43.30 -20.36
N PRO A 16 -17.90 43.91 -19.84
CA PRO A 16 -17.88 45.34 -19.52
C PRO A 16 -18.29 46.19 -20.73
N GLY A 17 -19.23 47.10 -20.54
CA GLY A 17 -19.70 48.02 -21.58
C GLY A 17 -20.84 47.50 -22.46
N ASN A 18 -21.21 46.20 -22.36
CA ASN A 18 -22.27 45.63 -23.20
C ASN A 18 -23.67 45.68 -22.58
N CYS A 19 -23.85 46.18 -21.36
CA CYS A 19 -25.13 46.16 -20.64
C CYS A 19 -26.30 46.90 -21.33
N TYR A 20 -26.03 47.68 -22.38
CA TYR A 20 -27.07 48.34 -23.19
C TYR A 20 -27.91 47.35 -24.02
N GLY A 21 -27.38 46.17 -24.31
CA GLY A 21 -28.06 45.11 -25.05
C GLY A 21 -28.94 44.20 -24.18
N MET A 22 -29.03 44.49 -22.87
CA MET A 22 -29.76 43.70 -21.90
C MET A 22 -31.24 44.12 -21.87
N SER A 23 -32.16 43.14 -21.91
CA SER A 23 -33.60 43.40 -21.83
C SER A 23 -33.96 44.29 -20.63
N ALA A 24 -34.78 45.31 -20.89
CA ALA A 24 -35.27 46.22 -19.86
C ALA A 24 -36.18 45.52 -18.83
N GLU A 25 -36.69 44.32 -19.15
CA GLU A 25 -37.52 43.50 -18.25
C GLU A 25 -36.72 42.81 -17.15
N TYR A 26 -35.39 42.75 -17.26
CA TYR A 26 -34.56 42.17 -16.22
C TYR A 26 -34.42 43.10 -15.02
N ASP A 27 -34.57 42.52 -13.82
CA ASP A 27 -34.26 43.21 -12.57
C ASP A 27 -32.78 43.57 -12.53
N ARG A 28 -32.50 44.88 -12.52
CA ARG A 28 -31.15 45.44 -12.44
C ARG A 28 -30.93 45.93 -11.02
N PHE A 29 -29.83 45.51 -10.41
CA PHE A 29 -29.39 46.03 -9.12
C PHE A 29 -28.20 46.98 -9.33
N LEU A 30 -28.27 48.16 -8.71
CA LEU A 30 -27.18 49.13 -8.66
C LEU A 30 -26.17 48.69 -7.60
N THR A 31 -24.93 48.42 -8.00
CA THR A 31 -23.84 48.09 -7.08
C THR A 31 -22.70 49.08 -7.21
N LEU A 32 -21.84 49.16 -6.19
CA LEU A 32 -20.63 49.98 -6.23
C LEU A 32 -19.62 49.38 -7.23
N GLY A 33 -18.84 50.24 -7.89
CA GLY A 33 -17.84 49.80 -8.89
C GLY A 33 -16.90 48.72 -8.38
N ASP A 34 -16.43 48.85 -7.14
CA ASP A 34 -15.54 47.86 -6.49
C ASP A 34 -16.22 46.49 -6.31
N ALA A 35 -17.51 46.48 -5.97
CA ALA A 35 -18.29 45.26 -5.84
C ALA A 35 -18.64 44.64 -7.21
N ALA A 36 -18.88 45.47 -8.24
CA ALA A 36 -19.05 45.00 -9.62
C ALA A 36 -17.79 44.32 -10.16
N ALA A 37 -16.60 44.85 -9.85
CA ALA A 37 -15.33 44.26 -10.26
C ALA A 37 -15.12 42.83 -9.70
N CYS A 38 -15.64 42.55 -8.50
CA CYS A 38 -15.63 41.22 -7.89
C CYS A 38 -16.59 40.22 -8.56
N LEU A 39 -17.57 40.69 -9.34
CA LEU A 39 -18.55 39.86 -10.06
C LEU A 39 -18.10 39.50 -11.49
N MET A 40 -17.03 40.12 -11.99
CA MET A 40 -16.40 39.68 -13.23
C MET A 40 -15.91 38.25 -13.04
N TYR A 41 -16.31 37.35 -13.93
CA TYR A 41 -15.75 36.00 -13.97
C TYR A 41 -14.22 36.16 -13.98
N LYS A 42 -13.54 35.49 -13.04
CA LYS A 42 -12.08 35.47 -12.93
C LYS A 42 -11.47 34.77 -14.15
N GLU A 43 -11.60 35.35 -15.33
CA GLU A 43 -10.98 34.91 -16.56
C GLU A 43 -9.58 35.51 -16.61
N LYS A 44 -8.69 34.95 -15.79
CA LYS A 44 -7.26 35.09 -16.08
C LYS A 44 -6.95 34.11 -17.21
N ILE A 45 -6.32 34.61 -18.28
CA ILE A 45 -5.75 33.75 -19.32
C ILE A 45 -4.80 32.75 -18.63
N GLN A 46 -5.04 31.47 -18.87
CA GLN A 46 -4.17 30.43 -18.34
C GLN A 46 -2.86 30.46 -19.12
N HIS A 47 -1.75 30.43 -18.39
CA HIS A 47 -0.43 30.38 -18.98
C HIS A 47 0.23 29.07 -18.54
N SER A 48 1.11 28.57 -19.39
CA SER A 48 1.95 27.43 -19.03
C SER A 48 2.76 27.75 -17.78
N GLU A 49 2.88 26.78 -16.89
CA GLU A 49 3.75 26.89 -15.73
C GLU A 49 5.22 26.90 -16.16
N ASP A 50 6.04 27.65 -15.41
CA ASP A 50 7.49 27.62 -15.53
C ASP A 50 8.01 26.40 -14.76
N THR A 51 8.07 25.25 -15.43
CA THR A 51 8.37 23.95 -14.84
C THR A 51 9.18 23.06 -15.79
N PRO A 52 10.12 22.24 -15.27
CA PRO A 52 10.80 21.20 -16.05
C PRO A 52 9.90 20.00 -16.38
N LEU A 53 8.80 19.78 -15.64
CA LEU A 53 7.82 18.72 -15.91
C LEU A 53 6.56 19.32 -16.53
N LYS A 54 6.30 19.01 -17.81
CA LYS A 54 5.22 19.64 -18.58
C LYS A 54 4.17 18.61 -18.97
N ILE A 55 3.07 18.57 -18.22
CA ILE A 55 1.88 17.84 -18.63
C ILE A 55 0.95 18.82 -19.35
N TYR A 56 0.71 18.57 -20.63
CA TYR A 56 -0.09 19.44 -21.48
C TYR A 56 -1.58 19.14 -21.32
N TYR A 57 -2.32 20.20 -21.01
CA TYR A 57 -3.77 20.28 -21.07
C TYR A 57 -4.20 21.31 -22.11
N THR A 58 -5.50 21.44 -22.29
CA THR A 58 -6.08 22.44 -23.20
C THR A 58 -6.96 23.38 -22.40
N ASP A 59 -6.76 24.69 -22.57
CA ASP A 59 -7.63 25.68 -21.95
C ASP A 59 -9.00 25.76 -22.66
N ARG A 60 -9.85 26.67 -22.22
CA ARG A 60 -11.19 26.85 -22.81
C ARG A 60 -11.18 27.38 -24.25
N GLN A 61 -10.05 27.91 -24.72
CA GLN A 61 -9.86 28.44 -26.06
C GLN A 61 -9.22 27.41 -27.01
N GLY A 62 -8.87 26.22 -26.53
CA GLY A 62 -8.18 25.22 -27.34
C GLY A 62 -6.65 25.37 -27.31
N VAL A 63 -6.11 26.25 -26.48
CA VAL A 63 -4.66 26.52 -26.42
C VAL A 63 -4.00 25.52 -25.46
N PRO A 64 -2.90 24.84 -25.88
CA PRO A 64 -2.14 23.98 -24.99
C PRO A 64 -1.53 24.75 -23.82
N VAL A 65 -1.73 24.25 -22.60
CA VAL A 65 -1.19 24.79 -21.35
C VAL A 65 -0.41 23.69 -20.64
N ALA A 66 0.88 23.93 -20.38
CA ALA A 66 1.70 23.01 -19.59
C ALA A 66 1.46 23.24 -18.09
N ILE A 67 1.25 22.15 -17.36
CA ILE A 67 0.98 22.13 -15.92
C ILE A 67 1.94 21.13 -15.27
N ASP A 68 2.53 21.51 -14.13
CA ASP A 68 3.20 20.57 -13.23
C ASP A 68 2.16 19.94 -12.30
N ILE A 69 1.69 18.74 -12.66
CA ILE A 69 0.72 18.01 -11.84
C ILE A 69 1.25 17.61 -10.47
N THR A 70 2.57 17.66 -10.25
CA THR A 70 3.16 17.36 -8.95
C THR A 70 3.09 18.54 -7.99
N GLY A 71 2.97 19.77 -8.52
CA GLY A 71 3.02 21.02 -7.76
C GLY A 71 4.37 21.32 -7.09
N LYS A 72 5.45 20.58 -7.40
CA LYS A 72 6.74 20.65 -6.69
C LYS A 72 7.94 21.04 -7.55
N GLU A 73 7.90 20.76 -8.85
CA GLU A 73 9.01 21.00 -9.77
C GLU A 73 8.98 22.40 -10.37
N GLY A 74 7.78 22.99 -10.46
CA GLY A 74 7.60 24.36 -10.94
C GLY A 74 8.30 25.42 -10.09
N LYS A 75 8.55 26.57 -10.71
CA LYS A 75 9.09 27.78 -10.05
C LYS A 75 8.30 28.17 -8.80
N HIS A 76 6.98 27.98 -8.85
CA HIS A 76 6.09 28.16 -7.72
C HIS A 76 5.68 26.79 -7.19
N LYS A 77 6.10 26.47 -5.96
CA LYS A 77 5.73 25.22 -5.29
C LYS A 77 4.36 25.38 -4.65
N LEU A 78 3.39 24.60 -5.13
CA LEU A 78 2.00 24.65 -4.70
C LEU A 78 1.68 23.59 -3.63
N THR A 79 2.49 22.52 -3.57
CA THR A 79 2.26 21.36 -2.70
C THR A 79 3.53 20.94 -1.96
N ASP A 80 3.35 20.33 -0.79
CA ASP A 80 4.45 19.72 -0.04
C ASP A 80 4.77 18.30 -0.51
N ASN A 81 3.82 17.63 -1.17
CA ASN A 81 3.95 16.28 -1.72
C ASN A 81 3.44 16.22 -3.17
N SER A 82 3.87 15.19 -3.90
CA SER A 82 3.51 14.98 -5.31
C SER A 82 2.34 14.01 -5.47
N ASN A 83 1.53 13.83 -4.43
CA ASN A 83 0.41 12.90 -4.47
C ASN A 83 -0.76 13.55 -5.22
N PHE A 84 -1.45 12.76 -6.04
CA PHE A 84 -2.55 13.21 -6.88
C PHE A 84 -3.77 12.29 -6.71
N PHE A 85 -4.95 12.89 -6.62
CA PHE A 85 -6.23 12.17 -6.56
C PHE A 85 -7.08 12.51 -7.78
N CYS A 86 -7.49 11.49 -8.53
CA CYS A 86 -8.46 11.61 -9.63
C CYS A 86 -9.82 11.11 -9.15
N LEU A 87 -10.82 11.99 -9.07
CA LEU A 87 -12.17 11.66 -8.58
C LEU A 87 -13.22 11.91 -9.67
N GLY A 88 -14.17 11.00 -9.79
CA GLY A 88 -15.26 11.10 -10.75
C GLY A 88 -16.10 9.81 -10.81
N PRO A 89 -17.38 9.89 -11.18
CA PRO A 89 -18.23 8.71 -11.33
C PRO A 89 -17.75 7.78 -12.46
N SER A 90 -18.30 6.57 -12.53
CA SER A 90 -18.05 5.68 -13.68
C SER A 90 -18.50 6.37 -14.98
N GLY A 91 -17.71 6.21 -16.05
CA GLY A 91 -17.96 6.84 -17.35
C GLY A 91 -17.60 8.33 -17.45
N SER A 92 -17.07 8.98 -16.39
CA SER A 92 -16.70 10.40 -16.45
C SER A 92 -15.37 10.69 -17.19
N GLY A 93 -14.70 9.66 -17.73
CA GLY A 93 -13.43 9.80 -18.42
C GLY A 93 -12.17 9.77 -17.54
N LYS A 94 -12.24 9.25 -16.31
CA LYS A 94 -11.07 9.14 -15.41
C LYS A 94 -9.90 8.39 -16.05
N SER A 95 -10.13 7.16 -16.53
CA SER A 95 -9.07 6.34 -17.13
C SER A 95 -8.58 6.92 -18.46
N PHE A 96 -9.43 7.62 -19.22
CA PHE A 96 -9.00 8.36 -20.40
C PHE A 96 -8.04 9.50 -20.05
N HIS A 97 -8.38 10.28 -19.01
CA HIS A 97 -7.51 11.34 -18.49
C HIS A 97 -6.19 10.76 -17.96
N MET A 98 -6.25 9.73 -17.12
CA MET A 98 -5.06 9.12 -16.52
C MET A 98 -4.14 8.49 -17.57
N ASN A 99 -4.66 7.82 -18.60
CA ASN A 99 -3.87 7.34 -19.74
C ASN A 99 -3.07 8.48 -20.39
N SER A 100 -3.68 9.64 -20.61
CA SER A 100 -2.98 10.81 -21.17
C SER A 100 -1.90 11.34 -20.24
N VAL A 101 -2.16 11.37 -18.93
CA VAL A 101 -1.20 11.85 -17.93
C VAL A 101 0.00 10.91 -17.82
N VAL A 102 -0.22 9.61 -17.66
CA VAL A 102 0.88 8.64 -17.48
C VAL A 102 1.72 8.49 -18.73
N ARG A 103 1.12 8.60 -19.93
CA ARG A 103 1.87 8.65 -21.20
C ARG A 103 2.84 9.83 -21.21
N GLN A 104 2.35 11.03 -20.89
CA GLN A 104 3.18 12.23 -20.86
C GLN A 104 4.25 12.17 -19.76
N LEU A 105 3.93 11.60 -18.59
CA LEU A 105 4.93 11.37 -17.54
C LEU A 105 6.06 10.45 -18.04
N HIS A 106 5.71 9.35 -18.71
CA HIS A 106 6.66 8.41 -19.29
C HIS A 106 7.52 9.04 -20.39
N GLU A 107 6.92 9.81 -21.30
CA GLU A 107 7.62 10.64 -22.30
C GLU A 107 8.62 11.61 -21.64
N HIS A 108 8.32 12.09 -20.43
CA HIS A 108 9.20 12.91 -19.58
C HIS A 108 10.18 12.11 -18.71
N GLY A 109 10.43 10.83 -19.02
CA GLY A 109 11.40 9.98 -18.34
C GLY A 109 11.00 9.54 -16.93
N THR A 110 9.69 9.50 -16.66
CA THR A 110 9.14 8.96 -15.40
C THR A 110 8.87 7.47 -15.55
N ASP A 111 9.40 6.66 -14.63
CA ASP A 111 9.04 5.25 -14.55
C ASP A 111 7.61 5.15 -13.98
N VAL A 112 6.72 4.44 -14.68
CA VAL A 112 5.31 4.31 -14.33
C VAL A 112 5.00 2.86 -13.94
N VAL A 113 4.33 2.69 -12.81
CA VAL A 113 3.72 1.43 -12.39
C VAL A 113 2.24 1.67 -12.14
N ILE A 114 1.38 0.85 -12.73
CA ILE A 114 -0.08 0.97 -12.64
C ILE A 114 -0.64 -0.32 -12.03
N VAL A 115 -1.52 -0.18 -11.04
CA VAL A 115 -2.42 -1.24 -10.58
C VAL A 115 -3.79 -0.98 -11.20
N ASP A 116 -4.15 -1.78 -12.18
CA ASP A 116 -5.37 -1.65 -12.98
C ASP A 116 -6.41 -2.68 -12.53
N THR A 117 -7.65 -2.23 -12.30
CA THR A 117 -8.79 -3.11 -11.99
C THR A 117 -9.73 -3.22 -13.20
N GLY A 118 -9.13 -3.18 -14.39
CA GLY A 118 -9.74 -3.38 -15.70
C GLY A 118 -8.66 -3.57 -16.77
N ASN A 119 -9.04 -3.43 -18.03
CA ASN A 119 -8.12 -3.48 -19.19
C ASN A 119 -7.89 -2.07 -19.76
N SER A 120 -7.90 -1.04 -18.90
CA SER A 120 -7.91 0.37 -19.32
C SER A 120 -6.54 0.82 -19.85
N TYR A 121 -5.45 0.16 -19.43
CA TYR A 121 -4.09 0.55 -19.78
C TYR A 121 -3.36 -0.48 -20.66
N GLU A 122 -4.02 -1.58 -21.07
CA GLU A 122 -3.42 -2.63 -21.92
C GLU A 122 -2.85 -2.05 -23.21
N GLY A 123 -3.67 -1.33 -23.99
CA GLY A 123 -3.24 -0.75 -25.25
C GLY A 123 -2.14 0.31 -25.11
N LEU A 124 -2.12 1.07 -24.01
CA LEU A 124 -1.03 2.03 -23.74
C LEU A 124 0.27 1.30 -23.36
N CYS A 125 0.17 0.25 -22.55
CA CYS A 125 1.30 -0.56 -22.15
C CYS A 125 1.98 -1.19 -23.38
N GLU A 126 1.19 -1.80 -24.27
CA GLU A 126 1.69 -2.37 -25.53
C GLU A 126 2.32 -1.31 -26.43
N TYR A 127 1.67 -0.14 -26.57
CA TYR A 127 2.19 0.96 -27.39
C TYR A 127 3.56 1.46 -26.92
N LEU A 128 3.78 1.51 -25.60
CA LEU A 128 5.06 1.94 -25.01
C LEU A 128 6.08 0.81 -24.91
N GLY A 129 5.76 -0.41 -25.35
CA GLY A 129 6.60 -1.60 -25.19
C GLY A 129 6.84 -1.97 -23.72
N GLY A 130 5.89 -1.62 -22.85
CA GLY A 130 5.94 -1.90 -21.42
C GLY A 130 5.58 -3.34 -21.09
N LYS A 131 5.60 -3.66 -19.79
CA LYS A 131 5.29 -5.00 -19.29
C LYS A 131 3.89 -5.05 -18.69
N TYR A 132 3.00 -5.77 -19.35
CA TYR A 132 1.65 -6.04 -18.88
C TYR A 132 1.61 -7.39 -18.15
N ILE A 133 1.20 -7.38 -16.89
CA ILE A 133 1.09 -8.58 -16.03
C ILE A 133 -0.35 -8.71 -15.59
N SER A 134 -1.04 -9.70 -16.14
CA SER A 134 -2.37 -10.09 -15.68
C SER A 134 -2.28 -11.19 -14.63
N TYR A 135 -3.12 -11.09 -13.60
CA TYR A 135 -3.27 -12.16 -12.63
C TYR A 135 -4.09 -13.30 -13.23
N THR A 136 -3.55 -14.52 -13.17
CA THR A 136 -4.33 -15.75 -13.43
C THR A 136 -4.05 -16.77 -12.33
N GLU A 137 -4.94 -17.74 -12.13
CA GLU A 137 -4.69 -18.82 -11.15
C GLU A 137 -3.48 -19.68 -11.53
N GLU A 138 -3.24 -19.89 -12.84
CA GLU A 138 -2.10 -20.67 -13.33
C GLU A 138 -0.78 -19.89 -13.25
N LYS A 139 -0.83 -18.58 -13.50
CA LYS A 139 0.30 -17.66 -13.47
C LYS A 139 -0.05 -16.47 -12.56
N PRO A 140 -0.01 -16.66 -11.23
CA PRO A 140 -0.27 -15.58 -10.30
C PRO A 140 0.86 -14.54 -10.33
N ILE A 141 0.59 -13.35 -9.83
CA ILE A 141 1.63 -12.37 -9.51
C ILE A 141 2.36 -12.89 -8.27
N THR A 142 3.65 -13.16 -8.39
CA THR A 142 4.46 -13.75 -7.32
C THR A 142 5.59 -12.84 -6.86
N MET A 143 5.92 -12.94 -5.57
CA MET A 143 7.03 -12.25 -4.93
C MET A 143 7.41 -12.99 -3.65
N ASN A 144 8.70 -13.03 -3.32
CA ASN A 144 9.14 -13.47 -2.00
C ASN A 144 9.48 -12.22 -1.17
N PRO A 145 8.54 -11.70 -0.36
CA PRO A 145 8.79 -10.53 0.47
C PRO A 145 9.72 -10.81 1.64
N PHE A 146 9.98 -12.09 1.96
CA PHE A 146 10.82 -12.51 3.08
C PHE A 146 12.30 -12.59 2.71
N ASN A 147 12.62 -12.75 1.41
CA ASN A 147 13.98 -12.82 0.93
C ASN A 147 14.64 -11.43 0.95
N ILE A 148 15.19 -11.07 2.10
CA ILE A 148 15.73 -9.75 2.41
C ILE A 148 17.19 -9.90 2.84
N THR A 149 18.05 -8.98 2.43
CA THR A 149 19.44 -8.93 2.91
C THR A 149 19.54 -8.20 4.26
N LYS A 150 20.63 -8.42 5.02
CA LYS A 150 20.85 -7.74 6.31
C LYS A 150 20.84 -6.21 6.22
N ALA A 151 21.20 -5.64 5.06
CA ALA A 151 21.18 -4.20 4.84
C ALA A 151 19.78 -3.64 4.57
N GLU A 152 18.87 -4.47 4.07
CA GLU A 152 17.48 -4.10 3.76
C GLU A 152 16.54 -4.33 4.95
N LEU A 153 16.97 -5.09 5.96
CA LEU A 153 16.24 -5.30 7.20
C LEU A 153 16.21 -4.02 8.04
N ASN A 154 15.13 -3.26 7.91
CA ASN A 154 14.86 -2.03 8.64
C ASN A 154 13.44 -2.03 9.22
N ILE A 155 13.12 -0.99 10.01
CA ILE A 155 11.81 -0.86 10.68
C ILE A 155 10.66 -0.89 9.66
N GLU A 156 10.80 -0.17 8.53
CA GLU A 156 9.79 -0.15 7.47
C GLU A 156 9.50 -1.55 6.91
N LYS A 157 10.54 -2.37 6.74
CA LYS A 157 10.41 -3.72 6.19
C LYS A 157 9.80 -4.69 7.20
N ILE A 158 10.15 -4.55 8.48
CA ILE A 158 9.50 -5.30 9.57
C ILE A 158 8.02 -4.94 9.65
N ASP A 159 7.68 -3.65 9.60
CA ASP A 159 6.30 -3.17 9.60
C ASP A 159 5.50 -3.67 8.40
N PHE A 160 6.11 -3.69 7.21
CA PHE A 160 5.52 -4.27 6.02
C PHE A 160 5.17 -5.76 6.19
N LEU A 161 6.15 -6.58 6.62
CA LEU A 161 5.94 -8.02 6.81
C LEU A 161 4.93 -8.30 7.92
N LYS A 162 4.97 -7.53 9.01
CA LYS A 162 3.99 -7.59 10.09
C LYS A 162 2.58 -7.35 9.56
N ASN A 163 2.37 -6.28 8.79
CA ASN A 163 1.06 -5.97 8.20
C ASN A 163 0.61 -7.04 7.20
N LEU A 164 1.54 -7.60 6.41
CA LEU A 164 1.25 -8.72 5.51
C LEU A 164 0.75 -9.96 6.27
N ILE A 165 1.45 -10.37 7.33
CA ILE A 165 1.06 -11.53 8.15
C ILE A 165 -0.27 -11.28 8.86
N LEU A 166 -0.47 -10.09 9.42
CA LEU A 166 -1.71 -9.71 10.07
C LEU A 166 -2.90 -9.72 9.10
N LEU A 167 -2.70 -9.26 7.87
CA LEU A 167 -3.71 -9.31 6.82
C LEU A 167 -4.06 -10.75 6.42
N ILE A 168 -3.07 -11.65 6.33
CA ILE A 168 -3.32 -13.07 6.06
C ILE A 168 -4.10 -13.72 7.20
N TRP A 169 -3.74 -13.39 8.45
CA TRP A 169 -4.36 -13.98 9.64
C TRP A 169 -5.77 -13.45 9.93
N LYS A 170 -5.96 -12.12 9.87
CA LYS A 170 -7.19 -11.44 10.32
C LYS A 170 -8.03 -10.81 9.22
N GLY A 171 -7.52 -10.75 7.98
CA GLY A 171 -8.17 -10.03 6.88
C GLY A 171 -8.13 -8.50 7.06
N SER A 172 -8.90 -7.79 6.23
CA SER A 172 -8.89 -6.33 6.12
C SER A 172 -9.88 -5.59 7.03
N GLU A 173 -10.85 -6.28 7.63
CA GLU A 173 -12.03 -5.65 8.26
C GLU A 173 -11.99 -5.61 9.81
N THR A 174 -10.85 -5.86 10.45
CA THR A 174 -10.77 -6.02 11.91
C THR A 174 -9.83 -5.01 12.58
N GLN A 175 -10.26 -4.40 13.70
CA GLN A 175 -9.31 -3.80 14.63
C GLN A 175 -8.49 -4.92 15.26
N ILE A 176 -7.19 -4.94 14.98
CA ILE A 176 -6.28 -5.95 15.49
C ILE A 176 -5.93 -5.61 16.94
N PRO A 177 -6.16 -6.51 17.91
CA PRO A 177 -5.70 -6.36 19.28
C PRO A 177 -4.20 -6.04 19.36
N GLU A 178 -3.83 -5.11 20.24
CA GLU A 178 -2.42 -4.71 20.46
C GLU A 178 -1.51 -5.90 20.82
N LEU A 179 -2.07 -6.91 21.48
CA LEU A 179 -1.34 -8.13 21.82
C LEU A 179 -0.92 -8.92 20.56
N GLU A 180 -1.85 -9.12 19.63
CA GLU A 180 -1.58 -9.86 18.38
C GLU A 180 -0.60 -9.09 17.50
N PHE A 181 -0.73 -7.76 17.46
CA PHE A 181 0.20 -6.87 16.77
C PHE A 181 1.64 -7.05 17.29
N ARG A 182 1.82 -7.02 18.62
CA ARG A 182 3.13 -7.21 19.25
C ARG A 182 3.69 -8.62 19.05
N VAL A 183 2.84 -9.64 19.09
CA VAL A 183 3.27 -11.03 18.89
C VAL A 183 3.75 -11.26 17.45
N VAL A 184 3.04 -10.75 16.45
CA VAL A 184 3.49 -10.86 15.05
C VAL A 184 4.78 -10.06 14.82
N GLU A 185 4.91 -8.87 15.41
CA GLU A 185 6.16 -8.10 15.35
C GLU A 185 7.35 -8.87 15.94
N GLN A 186 7.14 -9.51 17.09
CA GLN A 186 8.14 -10.36 17.73
C GLN A 186 8.50 -11.57 16.85
N LEU A 187 7.51 -12.22 16.24
CA LEU A 187 7.75 -13.35 15.32
C LEU A 187 8.61 -12.95 14.13
N VAL A 188 8.28 -11.84 13.46
CA VAL A 188 9.05 -11.33 12.31
C VAL A 188 10.48 -10.96 12.74
N THR A 189 10.62 -10.30 13.88
CA THR A 189 11.94 -9.88 14.39
C THR A 189 12.82 -11.08 14.75
N GLU A 190 12.29 -12.03 15.53
CA GLU A 190 13.03 -13.22 15.92
C GLU A 190 13.36 -14.12 14.72
N TYR A 191 12.47 -14.20 13.72
CA TYR A 191 12.73 -14.96 12.49
C TYR A 191 14.01 -14.51 11.77
N TYR A 192 14.20 -13.20 11.57
CA TYR A 192 15.42 -12.68 10.95
C TYR A 192 16.63 -12.72 11.88
N ASP A 193 16.44 -12.51 13.18
CA ASP A 193 17.52 -12.63 14.16
C ASP A 193 18.11 -14.04 14.15
N PHE A 194 17.25 -15.07 14.14
CA PHE A 194 17.66 -16.48 14.07
C PHE A 194 18.39 -16.79 12.75
N TYR A 195 17.96 -16.23 11.63
CA TYR A 195 18.62 -16.42 10.35
C TYR A 195 20.00 -15.73 10.27
N PHE A 196 20.10 -14.46 10.69
CA PHE A 196 21.32 -13.66 10.51
C PHE A 196 22.34 -13.78 11.64
N ASN A 197 21.89 -14.03 12.86
CA ASN A 197 22.73 -14.07 14.06
C ASN A 197 22.76 -15.46 14.72
N GLY A 198 22.00 -16.42 14.17
CA GLY A 198 21.89 -17.77 14.69
C GLY A 198 21.01 -17.86 15.94
N VAL A 199 20.73 -19.10 16.35
CA VAL A 199 19.88 -19.36 17.51
C VAL A 199 20.64 -19.05 18.79
N GLN A 200 20.06 -18.19 19.63
CA GLN A 200 20.63 -17.81 20.92
C GLN A 200 19.81 -18.39 22.09
N PRO A 201 20.46 -18.86 23.16
CA PRO A 201 19.77 -19.25 24.38
C PRO A 201 19.08 -18.04 25.02
N TYR A 202 18.12 -18.28 25.90
CA TYR A 202 17.43 -17.17 26.57
C TYR A 202 18.42 -16.31 27.38
N PRO A 203 18.36 -14.97 27.25
CA PRO A 203 19.07 -14.07 28.13
C PRO A 203 18.71 -14.33 29.60
N SER A 204 19.66 -14.14 30.51
CA SER A 204 19.46 -14.36 31.95
C SER A 204 18.25 -13.58 32.50
N SER A 205 18.04 -12.35 32.03
CA SER A 205 16.90 -11.49 32.38
C SER A 205 15.55 -12.08 31.91
N GLN A 206 15.52 -12.69 30.72
CA GLN A 206 14.33 -13.35 30.21
C GLN A 206 14.05 -14.63 30.98
N LYS A 207 15.07 -15.42 31.33
CA LYS A 207 14.92 -16.59 32.22
C LYS A 207 14.34 -16.22 33.58
N GLU A 208 14.77 -15.11 34.18
CA GLU A 208 14.19 -14.59 35.42
C GLU A 208 12.71 -14.20 35.28
N THR A 209 12.36 -13.59 34.15
CA THR A 209 10.97 -13.20 33.85
C THR A 209 10.08 -14.44 33.69
N LEU A 210 10.57 -15.47 32.98
CA LEU A 210 9.90 -16.76 32.83
C LEU A 210 9.67 -17.43 34.18
N ARG A 211 10.69 -17.46 35.06
CA ARG A 211 10.55 -17.99 36.44
C ARG A 211 9.46 -17.25 37.21
N LYS A 212 9.40 -15.92 37.09
CA LYS A 212 8.40 -15.10 37.78
C LYS A 212 6.98 -15.35 37.26
N ASN A 213 6.81 -15.45 35.94
CA ASN A 213 5.52 -15.74 35.32
C ASN A 213 5.01 -17.14 35.71
N LEU A 214 5.87 -18.15 35.62
CA LEU A 214 5.55 -19.55 35.94
C LEU A 214 5.23 -19.76 37.42
N SER A 215 6.03 -19.17 38.31
CA SER A 215 5.74 -19.23 39.75
C SER A 215 4.41 -18.54 40.11
N THR A 216 4.02 -17.48 39.39
CA THR A 216 2.72 -16.82 39.57
C THR A 216 1.56 -17.68 39.07
N MET A 217 1.74 -18.40 37.97
CA MET A 217 0.75 -19.33 37.43
C MET A 217 0.49 -20.52 38.35
N GLU A 218 1.54 -21.21 38.79
CA GLU A 218 1.38 -22.41 39.62
C GLU A 218 0.84 -22.07 41.03
N LYS A 219 1.13 -20.86 41.54
CA LYS A 219 0.47 -20.31 42.75
C LYS A 219 -1.04 -20.17 42.55
N ARG A 220 -1.51 -19.73 41.37
CA ARG A 220 -2.95 -19.65 41.06
C ARG A 220 -3.61 -21.03 40.93
N ARG A 221 -2.83 -22.07 40.60
CA ARG A 221 -3.29 -23.47 40.53
C ARG A 221 -3.23 -24.23 41.86
N GLY A 222 -2.81 -23.60 42.95
CA GLY A 222 -2.80 -24.20 44.30
C GLY A 222 -1.72 -25.25 44.53
N THR A 223 -0.60 -25.19 43.79
CA THR A 223 0.50 -26.17 43.89
C THR A 223 1.48 -25.80 45.02
N GLU A 224 2.08 -26.79 45.71
CA GLU A 224 3.06 -26.54 46.78
C GLU A 224 4.36 -25.89 46.26
N LEU A 225 4.91 -24.92 47.01
CA LEU A 225 6.08 -24.11 46.64
C LEU A 225 7.31 -24.89 46.15
N THR A 226 7.58 -26.06 46.72
CA THR A 226 8.71 -26.93 46.35
C THR A 226 8.49 -27.61 44.99
N GLN A 227 7.26 -28.04 44.70
CA GLN A 227 6.89 -28.61 43.41
C GLN A 227 6.84 -27.55 42.30
N ILE A 228 6.54 -26.30 42.65
CA ILE A 228 6.53 -25.15 41.73
C ILE A 228 7.94 -24.90 41.16
N HIS A 229 8.96 -24.94 42.01
CA HIS A 229 10.33 -24.66 41.58
C HIS A 229 10.85 -25.72 40.60
N ASP A 230 10.68 -27.01 40.94
CA ASP A 230 11.13 -28.12 40.09
C ASP A 230 10.36 -28.22 38.77
N LYS A 231 9.04 -27.98 38.78
CA LYS A 231 8.23 -27.91 37.55
C LYS A 231 8.61 -26.71 36.68
N GLY A 232 8.86 -25.56 37.29
CA GLY A 232 9.27 -24.34 36.60
C GLY A 232 10.60 -24.50 35.87
N GLU A 233 11.61 -25.04 36.55
CA GLU A 233 12.93 -25.28 35.93
C GLU A 233 12.86 -26.32 34.81
N LYS A 234 12.09 -27.41 34.98
CA LYS A 234 11.87 -28.40 33.91
C LYS A 234 11.20 -27.78 32.68
N LEU A 235 10.20 -26.93 32.88
CA LEU A 235 9.51 -26.28 31.76
C LEU A 235 10.43 -25.26 31.06
N ILE A 236 11.19 -24.46 31.80
CA ILE A 236 12.16 -23.52 31.22
C ILE A 236 13.21 -24.26 30.39
N LYS A 237 13.74 -25.37 30.91
CA LYS A 237 14.67 -26.21 30.16
C LYS A 237 14.04 -26.77 28.89
N GLY A 238 12.79 -27.26 28.96
CA GLY A 238 12.06 -27.74 27.78
C GLY A 238 11.77 -26.65 26.75
N LEU A 239 11.42 -25.44 27.18
CA LEU A 239 11.25 -24.28 26.30
C LEU A 239 12.56 -23.87 25.64
N GLU A 240 13.66 -23.90 26.38
CA GLU A 240 15.00 -23.61 25.85
C GLU A 240 15.44 -24.67 24.83
N GLU A 241 15.21 -25.95 25.10
CA GLU A 241 15.47 -27.02 24.13
C GLU A 241 14.64 -26.84 22.85
N ARG A 242 13.33 -26.54 22.97
CA ARG A 242 12.47 -26.24 21.81
C ARG A 242 12.94 -25.02 21.03
N ARG A 243 13.34 -23.94 21.71
CA ARG A 243 13.89 -22.73 21.08
C ARG A 243 15.18 -23.04 20.34
N MET A 244 16.10 -23.78 20.96
CA MET A 244 17.38 -24.18 20.37
C MET A 244 17.22 -25.13 19.17
N ALA A 245 16.10 -25.84 19.08
CA ALA A 245 15.77 -26.71 17.96
C ALA A 245 15.22 -25.95 16.74
N LEU A 246 14.76 -24.70 16.91
CA LEU A 246 14.31 -23.86 15.79
C LEU A 246 15.51 -23.56 14.88
N SER A 247 15.33 -23.68 13.56
CA SER A 247 16.35 -23.26 12.60
C SER A 247 15.69 -22.62 11.40
N VAL A 248 16.17 -21.45 11.00
CA VAL A 248 15.76 -20.79 9.75
C VAL A 248 16.89 -20.98 8.75
N LYS A 249 16.68 -21.80 7.73
CA LYS A 249 17.73 -22.14 6.72
C LYS A 249 17.66 -21.28 5.47
N THR A 250 16.47 -20.82 5.12
CA THR A 250 16.16 -20.02 3.94
C THR A 250 15.22 -18.90 4.33
N LEU A 251 15.15 -17.86 3.49
CA LEU A 251 14.23 -16.75 3.68
C LEU A 251 13.07 -16.84 2.67
N SER A 252 11.93 -17.31 3.14
CA SER A 252 10.71 -17.53 2.36
C SER A 252 9.48 -17.48 3.27
N PHE A 253 8.29 -17.42 2.69
CA PHE A 253 7.06 -17.59 3.48
C PHE A 253 6.99 -18.99 4.09
N ASP A 254 7.43 -20.03 3.38
CA ASP A 254 7.46 -21.42 3.89
C ASP A 254 8.26 -21.53 5.20
N SER A 255 9.51 -21.06 5.18
CA SER A 255 10.38 -21.09 6.35
C SER A 255 9.89 -20.18 7.48
N PHE A 256 9.22 -19.07 7.16
CA PHE A 256 8.57 -18.24 8.16
C PHE A 256 7.39 -18.95 8.81
N TYR A 257 6.53 -19.62 8.02
CA TYR A 257 5.39 -20.38 8.52
C TYR A 257 5.82 -21.48 9.50
N GLU A 258 6.80 -22.31 9.10
CA GLU A 258 7.35 -23.37 9.94
C GLU A 258 7.90 -22.82 11.26
N PHE A 259 8.67 -21.73 11.20
CA PHE A 259 9.19 -21.05 12.38
C PHE A 259 8.09 -20.46 13.25
N ALA A 260 7.13 -19.76 12.65
CA ALA A 260 6.11 -19.00 13.34
C ALA A 260 5.12 -19.90 14.09
N CYS A 261 4.73 -21.05 13.51
CA CYS A 261 3.85 -22.00 14.19
C CYS A 261 4.46 -22.53 15.50
N GLU A 262 5.73 -22.91 15.49
CA GLU A 262 6.42 -23.38 16.70
C GLU A 262 6.73 -22.25 17.68
N ARG A 263 7.15 -21.09 17.17
CA ARG A 263 7.54 -19.96 18.02
C ARG A 263 6.34 -19.28 18.68
N LEU A 264 5.20 -19.21 18.00
CA LEU A 264 3.98 -18.63 18.54
C LEU A 264 3.50 -19.40 19.78
N ASP A 265 3.47 -20.74 19.70
CA ASP A 265 3.13 -21.60 20.83
C ASP A 265 4.06 -21.34 22.03
N GLN A 266 5.37 -21.24 21.80
CA GLN A 266 6.34 -20.89 22.84
C GLN A 266 6.05 -19.52 23.46
N ILE A 267 5.84 -18.48 22.66
CA ILE A 267 5.53 -17.12 23.15
C ILE A 267 4.26 -17.11 24.01
N CYS A 268 3.24 -17.87 23.61
CA CYS A 268 2.01 -18.01 24.36
C CYS A 268 2.24 -18.68 25.73
N ILE A 269 3.05 -19.74 25.79
CA ILE A 269 3.41 -20.40 27.04
C ILE A 269 4.27 -19.49 27.94
N GLU A 270 5.27 -18.82 27.37
CA GLU A 270 6.21 -17.93 28.08
C GLU A 270 5.50 -16.76 28.80
N ASN A 271 4.47 -16.21 28.15
CA ASN A 271 3.74 -15.04 28.61
C ASN A 271 2.36 -15.37 29.21
N ASN A 272 2.00 -16.66 29.28
CA ASN A 272 0.69 -17.12 29.71
C ASN A 272 -0.47 -16.46 28.93
N ILE A 273 -0.30 -16.35 27.61
CA ILE A 273 -1.30 -15.81 26.70
C ILE A 273 -2.23 -16.96 26.28
N THR A 274 -3.50 -16.88 26.67
CA THR A 274 -4.53 -17.87 26.32
C THR A 274 -5.54 -17.37 25.30
N THR A 275 -5.42 -16.10 24.89
CA THR A 275 -6.37 -15.43 23.99
C THR A 275 -6.03 -15.59 22.52
N ILE A 276 -4.79 -16.00 22.21
CA ILE A 276 -4.33 -16.22 20.84
C ILE A 276 -4.56 -17.68 20.49
N ASP A 277 -5.34 -17.90 19.44
CA ASP A 277 -5.59 -19.22 18.86
C ASP A 277 -4.47 -19.55 17.85
N CYS A 278 -3.53 -20.39 18.29
CA CYS A 278 -2.39 -20.82 17.48
C CYS A 278 -2.81 -21.71 16.30
N ASP A 279 -3.86 -22.52 16.48
CA ASP A 279 -4.39 -23.39 15.44
C ASP A 279 -5.07 -22.56 14.35
N ASN A 280 -5.82 -21.52 14.74
CA ASN A 280 -6.39 -20.56 13.79
C ASN A 280 -5.30 -19.82 13.01
N PHE A 281 -4.24 -19.35 13.68
CA PHE A 281 -3.10 -18.72 13.01
C PHE A 281 -2.48 -19.66 11.96
N ALA A 282 -2.16 -20.89 12.36
CA ALA A 282 -1.57 -21.89 11.48
C ALA A 282 -2.48 -22.23 10.29
N TYR A 283 -3.79 -22.38 10.53
CA TYR A 283 -4.79 -22.69 9.50
C TYR A 283 -4.93 -21.56 8.47
N MET A 284 -4.97 -20.30 8.92
CA MET A 284 -5.13 -19.16 8.01
C MET A 284 -3.91 -18.97 7.10
N LEU A 285 -2.69 -19.09 7.66
CA LEU A 285 -1.45 -18.96 6.90
C LEU A 285 -1.18 -20.17 5.99
N GLN A 286 -1.73 -21.35 6.32
CA GLN A 286 -1.52 -22.59 5.54
C GLN A 286 -1.89 -22.43 4.06
N ASN A 287 -2.84 -21.55 3.72
CA ASN A 287 -3.22 -21.29 2.33
C ASN A 287 -2.06 -20.76 1.47
N PHE A 288 -1.07 -20.10 2.07
CA PHE A 288 0.12 -19.56 1.39
C PHE A 288 1.38 -20.39 1.62
N TYR A 289 1.29 -21.40 2.48
CA TYR A 289 2.36 -22.37 2.70
C TYR A 289 2.37 -23.41 1.58
N ARG A 290 3.52 -24.05 1.33
CA ARG A 290 3.67 -25.14 0.35
C ARG A 290 2.52 -26.14 0.35
N GLY A 291 1.90 -26.32 -0.82
CA GLY A 291 0.74 -27.20 -1.00
C GLY A 291 -0.60 -26.57 -0.65
N GLY A 292 -0.62 -25.32 -0.18
CA GLY A 292 -1.80 -24.47 -0.05
C GLY A 292 -2.26 -23.90 -1.39
N LYS A 293 -3.44 -23.27 -1.39
CA LYS A 293 -4.07 -22.70 -2.59
C LYS A 293 -3.23 -21.60 -3.27
N TYR A 294 -2.43 -20.87 -2.50
CA TYR A 294 -1.71 -19.67 -2.89
C TYR A 294 -0.20 -19.79 -2.64
N ASP A 295 0.33 -21.03 -2.60
CA ASP A 295 1.70 -21.32 -2.18
C ASP A 295 2.79 -20.57 -2.97
N LYS A 296 2.57 -20.33 -4.27
CA LYS A 296 3.51 -19.60 -5.15
C LYS A 296 3.58 -18.10 -4.87
N ILE A 297 2.48 -17.49 -4.38
CA ILE A 297 2.33 -16.02 -4.33
C ILE A 297 3.43 -15.37 -3.49
N LEU A 298 3.80 -15.99 -2.36
CA LEU A 298 4.72 -15.42 -1.37
C LEU A 298 6.11 -16.10 -1.32
N ASN A 299 6.35 -17.09 -2.18
CA ASN A 299 7.55 -17.93 -2.13
C ASN A 299 8.42 -17.81 -3.39
N GLU A 300 7.86 -17.45 -4.54
CA GLU A 300 8.64 -17.27 -5.77
C GLU A 300 9.23 -15.86 -5.88
N ASN A 301 10.42 -15.75 -6.45
CA ASN A 301 11.05 -14.44 -6.64
C ASN A 301 10.34 -13.65 -7.75
N VAL A 302 10.30 -12.33 -7.57
CA VAL A 302 9.84 -11.40 -8.61
C VAL A 302 10.73 -11.56 -9.83
N ASP A 303 10.11 -11.52 -11.02
CA ASP A 303 10.86 -11.46 -12.27
C ASP A 303 11.76 -10.22 -12.28
N SER A 304 13.07 -10.45 -12.16
CA SER A 304 14.09 -9.39 -12.07
C SER A 304 14.04 -8.37 -13.22
N THR A 305 13.51 -8.75 -14.39
CA THR A 305 13.34 -7.84 -15.52
C THR A 305 12.40 -6.67 -15.20
N LEU A 306 11.49 -6.83 -14.22
CA LEU A 306 10.57 -5.77 -13.79
C LEU A 306 11.29 -4.54 -13.21
N PHE A 307 12.50 -4.70 -12.68
CA PHE A 307 13.23 -3.55 -12.15
C PHE A 307 13.77 -2.66 -13.28
N ASP A 308 14.08 -3.22 -14.45
CA ASP A 308 14.62 -2.48 -15.59
C ASP A 308 13.54 -1.77 -16.40
N GLU A 309 12.34 -2.37 -16.48
CA GLU A 309 11.20 -1.79 -17.20
C GLU A 309 10.88 -0.35 -16.77
N THR A 310 10.34 0.47 -17.67
CA THR A 310 9.96 1.86 -17.34
C THR A 310 8.45 2.06 -17.32
N PHE A 311 7.68 1.11 -17.83
CA PHE A 311 6.22 1.14 -17.84
C PHE A 311 5.68 -0.25 -17.53
N ILE A 312 5.00 -0.40 -16.39
CA ILE A 312 4.47 -1.68 -15.92
C ILE A 312 2.99 -1.51 -15.57
N VAL A 313 2.17 -2.46 -16.00
CA VAL A 313 0.75 -2.54 -15.63
C VAL A 313 0.50 -3.89 -14.97
N PHE A 314 0.02 -3.86 -13.74
CA PHE A 314 -0.50 -5.02 -13.02
C PHE A 314 -2.01 -5.01 -13.11
N GLU A 315 -2.58 -5.94 -13.88
CA GLU A 315 -4.01 -6.15 -13.97
C GLU A 315 -4.45 -7.13 -12.86
N VAL A 316 -5.41 -6.70 -12.07
CA VAL A 316 -5.92 -7.40 -10.87
C VAL A 316 -7.45 -7.51 -10.88
N ASP A 317 -8.11 -7.35 -12.04
CA ASP A 317 -9.56 -7.48 -12.20
C ASP A 317 -10.06 -8.86 -11.76
N ALA A 318 -9.31 -9.91 -12.10
CA ALA A 318 -9.63 -11.29 -11.75
C ALA A 318 -9.75 -11.55 -10.23
N ILE A 319 -9.05 -10.76 -9.41
CA ILE A 319 -9.03 -10.92 -7.95
C ILE A 319 -9.71 -9.79 -7.19
N LYS A 320 -10.21 -8.75 -7.86
CA LYS A 320 -10.74 -7.53 -7.22
C LYS A 320 -11.86 -7.77 -6.21
N GLU A 321 -12.64 -8.84 -6.38
CA GLU A 321 -13.74 -9.22 -5.49
C GLU A 321 -13.29 -10.19 -4.38
N ASN A 322 -12.06 -10.70 -4.45
CA ASN A 322 -11.48 -11.58 -3.44
C ASN A 322 -10.90 -10.75 -2.28
N LYS A 323 -11.67 -10.63 -1.21
CA LYS A 323 -11.33 -9.86 0.00
C LYS A 323 -10.02 -10.27 0.68
N GLN A 324 -9.50 -11.48 0.44
CA GLN A 324 -8.24 -11.94 1.01
C GLN A 324 -7.07 -11.69 0.06
N LEU A 325 -7.19 -12.13 -1.19
CA LEU A 325 -6.09 -12.05 -2.16
C LEU A 325 -5.81 -10.63 -2.63
N PHE A 326 -6.85 -9.82 -2.92
CA PHE A 326 -6.66 -8.51 -3.50
C PHE A 326 -5.79 -7.59 -2.62
N PRO A 327 -6.07 -7.45 -1.30
CA PRO A 327 -5.20 -6.64 -0.44
C PRO A 327 -3.75 -7.16 -0.37
N ILE A 328 -3.55 -8.49 -0.38
CA ILE A 328 -2.22 -9.11 -0.32
C ILE A 328 -1.43 -8.83 -1.61
N VAL A 329 -2.05 -9.05 -2.78
CA VAL A 329 -1.42 -8.80 -4.08
C VAL A 329 -1.11 -7.32 -4.26
N THR A 330 -2.02 -6.43 -3.87
CA THR A 330 -1.78 -4.97 -3.91
C THR A 330 -0.61 -4.57 -3.01
N LEU A 331 -0.52 -5.09 -1.78
CA LEU A 331 0.64 -4.84 -0.90
C LEU A 331 1.95 -5.35 -1.49
N ILE A 332 1.95 -6.52 -2.13
CA ILE A 332 3.12 -7.07 -2.83
C ILE A 332 3.55 -6.12 -3.96
N ILE A 333 2.62 -5.68 -4.81
CA ILE A 333 2.91 -4.77 -5.91
C ILE A 333 3.47 -3.44 -5.38
N MET A 334 2.92 -2.93 -4.29
CA MET A 334 3.44 -1.74 -3.62
C MET A 334 4.88 -1.94 -3.12
N ASP A 335 5.21 -3.09 -2.55
CA ASP A 335 6.58 -3.39 -2.13
C ASP A 335 7.55 -3.49 -3.32
N VAL A 336 7.15 -4.12 -4.44
CA VAL A 336 7.93 -4.11 -5.70
C VAL A 336 8.18 -2.68 -6.17
N PHE A 337 7.16 -1.83 -6.15
CA PHE A 337 7.30 -0.42 -6.51
C PHE A 337 8.28 0.31 -5.58
N LEU A 338 8.17 0.12 -4.26
CA LEU A 338 9.05 0.75 -3.27
C LEU A 338 10.51 0.28 -3.41
N GLN A 339 10.75 -1.00 -3.71
CA GLN A 339 12.09 -1.51 -3.98
C GLN A 339 12.68 -0.84 -5.23
N LYS A 340 11.89 -0.73 -6.30
CA LYS A 340 12.26 0.03 -7.50
C LYS A 340 12.53 1.51 -7.21
N MET A 341 11.78 2.11 -6.29
CA MET A 341 12.01 3.48 -5.82
C MET A 341 13.40 3.67 -5.23
N ARG A 342 13.88 2.69 -4.46
CA ARG A 342 15.19 2.74 -3.81
C ARG A 342 16.36 2.58 -4.80
N LEU A 343 16.17 1.83 -5.89
CA LEU A 343 17.23 1.51 -6.86
C LEU A 343 17.45 2.62 -7.91
N LYS A 344 16.38 3.19 -8.45
CA LYS A 344 16.47 4.19 -9.53
C LYS A 344 16.49 5.62 -8.98
N LYS A 345 17.15 6.56 -9.66
CA LYS A 345 17.16 7.99 -9.27
C LYS A 345 16.14 8.87 -10.01
N ASN A 346 15.55 8.37 -11.09
CA ASN A 346 14.58 9.09 -11.90
C ASN A 346 13.23 9.24 -11.19
N ARG A 347 12.36 10.11 -11.74
CA ARG A 347 10.96 10.25 -11.33
C ARG A 347 10.24 8.90 -11.43
N LYS A 348 9.31 8.67 -10.51
CA LYS A 348 8.49 7.45 -10.47
C LYS A 348 7.06 7.81 -10.14
N CYS A 349 6.12 7.13 -10.78
CA CYS A 349 4.69 7.30 -10.57
C CYS A 349 4.08 5.93 -10.28
N LEU A 350 3.38 5.83 -9.16
CA LEU A 350 2.49 4.71 -8.86
C LEU A 350 1.05 5.19 -9.06
N VAL A 351 0.32 4.50 -9.93
CA VAL A 351 -1.10 4.74 -10.14
C VAL A 351 -1.87 3.53 -9.60
N ILE A 352 -2.82 3.79 -8.71
CA ILE A 352 -3.72 2.77 -8.16
C ILE A 352 -5.13 3.13 -8.61
N GLU A 353 -5.71 2.36 -9.53
CA GLU A 353 -7.12 2.50 -9.88
C GLU A 353 -8.03 1.83 -8.84
N GLU A 354 -9.26 2.37 -8.70
CA GLU A 354 -10.29 1.87 -7.78
C GLU A 354 -9.79 1.67 -6.33
N ALA A 355 -8.91 2.55 -5.85
CA ALA A 355 -8.25 2.49 -4.53
C ALA A 355 -9.19 2.54 -3.30
N TRP A 356 -10.51 2.63 -3.50
CA TRP A 356 -11.51 2.52 -2.44
C TRP A 356 -11.95 1.08 -2.18
N LYS A 357 -11.62 0.15 -3.08
CA LYS A 357 -11.72 -1.30 -2.86
C LYS A 357 -10.58 -1.78 -2.01
#